data_AF-W4L4G2-F1
#
_entry.id   AF-W4L4G2-F1
#
_cell.length_a   1.000
_cell.length_b   1.000
_cell.length_c   1.000
_cell.angle_alpha   90.00
_cell.angle_beta   90.00
_cell.angle_gamma   90.00
#
_symmetry.space_group_name_H-M   'P 1'
#
loop_
_entity.id
_entity.type
_entity.pdbx_description
1 polymer ?
#
loop_
_entity_poly.entity_id
_entity_poly.type
_entity_poly.pdbx_seq_one_letter_code
_entity_poly.pdbx_strand_id
1 'polypeptide(L)'
;HQYSRGDHFLTTVAFVGLGLPDFLLALAFLVLAWILSGEVLTELFSSEYISAPWSFAKFLDLLKHVWIGVLAVIATGTAWVMRVMRGNLLNVLGSNYILAARAKGIPERVVIWKHGVRNALHPLVMALGTTLAWLINGFTITSVVLDLPTIQTVYLNATLQQDVFLGGTILILIGVLVLIGTLLADILLAWLDPRIRFE
;
A
#
# COMPACT_ATOMS: atom_id res chain seq x y z
N HIS A 1 -3.62 19.61 16.02
CA HIS A 1 -3.07 20.96 15.75
C HIS A 1 -1.73 20.80 15.06
N GLN A 2 -1.46 21.63 14.05
CA GLN A 2 -0.16 21.69 13.39
C GLN A 2 0.93 21.98 14.43
N TYR A 3 2.02 21.23 14.41
CA TYR A 3 3.13 21.34 15.38
C TYR A 3 2.78 20.96 16.82
N SER A 4 1.69 20.23 17.06
CA SER A 4 1.45 19.66 18.38
C SER A 4 2.46 18.54 18.68
N ARG A 5 2.62 18.19 19.97
CA ARG A 5 3.47 17.06 20.37
C ARG A 5 3.07 15.75 19.66
N GLY A 6 1.77 15.49 19.53
CA GLY A 6 1.26 14.35 18.79
C GLY A 6 1.55 14.43 17.29
N ASP A 7 1.49 15.63 16.71
CA ASP A 7 1.82 15.86 15.31
C ASP A 7 3.30 15.53 15.00
N HIS A 8 4.20 16.02 15.86
CA HIS A 8 5.62 15.71 15.77
C HIS A 8 5.88 14.22 15.98
N PHE A 9 5.28 13.60 16.99
CA PHE A 9 5.43 12.16 17.25
C PHE A 9 4.99 11.31 16.06
N LEU A 10 3.77 11.51 15.55
CA LEU A 10 3.25 10.76 14.41
C LEU A 10 4.09 11.00 13.14
N THR A 11 4.53 12.24 12.93
CA THR A 11 5.40 12.58 11.79
C THR A 11 6.75 11.89 11.90
N THR A 12 7.37 11.87 13.08
CA THR A 12 8.63 11.16 13.32
C THR A 12 8.47 9.65 13.10
N VAL A 13 7.41 9.03 13.64
CA VAL A 13 7.12 7.61 13.40
C VAL A 13 6.93 7.32 11.90
N ALA A 14 6.19 8.17 11.19
CA ALA A 14 6.03 8.05 9.74
C ALA A 14 7.36 8.19 8.99
N PHE A 15 8.24 9.12 9.38
CA PHE A 15 9.55 9.27 8.78
C PHE A 15 10.47 8.09 9.04
N VAL A 16 10.43 7.50 10.24
CA VAL A 16 11.14 6.25 10.55
C VAL A 16 10.61 5.13 9.66
N GLY A 17 9.28 4.99 9.54
CA GLY A 17 8.67 3.99 8.65
C GLY A 17 9.01 4.17 7.17
N LEU A 18 9.17 5.41 6.69
CA LEU A 18 9.61 5.70 5.32
C LEU A 18 11.10 5.50 5.09
N GLY A 19 11.92 5.66 6.13
CA GLY A 19 13.38 5.48 6.06
C GLY A 19 13.80 4.01 6.15
N LEU A 20 12.93 3.15 6.68
CA LEU A 20 13.16 1.72 6.76
C LEU A 20 12.65 1.01 5.51
N PRO A 21 13.48 0.17 4.87
CA PRO A 21 13.00 -0.78 3.87
C PRO A 21 11.83 -1.62 4.39
N ASP A 22 10.87 -1.87 3.52
CA ASP A 22 9.65 -2.66 3.78
C ASP A 22 9.96 -4.07 4.29
N PHE A 23 10.96 -4.74 3.70
CA PHE A 23 11.37 -6.08 4.14
C PHE A 23 11.96 -6.11 5.55
N LEU A 24 12.58 -5.01 6.03
CA LEU A 24 13.11 -4.95 7.40
C LEU A 24 11.98 -4.81 8.41
N LEU A 25 10.95 -4.03 8.08
CA LEU A 25 9.75 -3.94 8.90
C LEU A 25 8.99 -5.26 8.94
N ALA A 26 8.89 -5.94 7.79
CA ALA A 26 8.36 -7.30 7.71
C ALA A 26 9.13 -8.27 8.61
N LEU A 27 10.47 -8.24 8.55
CA LEU A 27 11.32 -9.07 9.41
C LEU A 27 11.12 -8.74 10.89
N ALA A 28 11.06 -7.46 11.25
CA ALA A 28 10.84 -7.05 12.64
C ALA A 28 9.48 -7.53 13.16
N PHE A 29 8.41 -7.43 12.35
CA PHE A 29 7.10 -7.95 12.71
C PHE A 29 7.07 -9.46 12.80
N LEU A 30 7.79 -10.17 11.92
CA LEU A 30 7.95 -11.62 12.00
C LEU A 30 8.63 -12.03 13.32
N VAL A 31 9.74 -11.38 13.68
CA VAL A 31 10.46 -11.64 14.94
C VAL A 31 9.59 -11.32 16.15
N LEU A 32 8.86 -10.20 16.13
CA LEU A 32 7.93 -9.85 17.21
C LEU A 32 6.79 -10.86 17.33
N ALA A 33 6.22 -11.31 16.21
CA ALA A 33 5.21 -12.35 16.20
C ALA A 33 5.75 -13.64 16.83
N TRP A 34 6.94 -14.07 16.42
CA TRP A 34 7.61 -15.25 16.99
C TRP A 34 7.86 -15.12 18.50
N ILE A 35 8.30 -13.95 18.99
CA ILE A 35 8.51 -13.73 20.43
C ILE A 35 7.19 -13.80 21.22
N LEU A 36 6.09 -13.30 20.65
CA LEU A 36 4.79 -13.23 21.32
C LEU A 36 4.00 -14.53 21.26
N SER A 37 4.01 -15.24 20.13
CA SER A 37 3.26 -16.48 19.93
C SER A 37 4.08 -17.75 20.14
N GLY A 38 5.42 -17.66 20.04
CA GLY A 38 6.30 -18.83 20.01
C GLY A 38 6.35 -19.55 18.65
N GLU A 39 5.57 -19.11 17.66
CA GLU A 39 5.44 -19.75 16.35
C GLU A 39 5.94 -18.85 15.23
N VAL A 40 6.67 -19.43 14.28
CA VAL A 40 7.12 -18.73 13.07
C VAL A 40 5.98 -18.76 12.05
N LEU A 41 5.23 -17.67 11.98
CA LEU A 41 4.08 -17.50 11.10
C LEU A 41 4.53 -17.04 9.70
N THR A 42 5.27 -17.88 8.98
CA THR A 42 5.69 -17.62 7.59
C THR A 42 4.77 -18.27 6.55
N GLU A 43 4.06 -19.33 6.93
CA GLU A 43 3.19 -20.06 6.01
C GLU A 43 1.86 -19.31 5.79
N LEU A 44 1.44 -19.15 4.53
CA LEU A 44 0.16 -18.52 4.17
C LEU A 44 -1.06 -19.39 4.50
N PHE A 45 -0.84 -20.68 4.72
CA PHE A 45 -1.87 -21.67 4.99
C PHE A 45 -1.38 -22.62 6.08
N SER A 46 -2.28 -23.13 6.89
CA SER A 46 -1.96 -24.26 7.77
C SER A 46 -1.68 -25.53 6.96
N SER A 47 -0.94 -26.48 7.55
CA SER A 47 -0.48 -27.71 6.88
C SER A 47 -1.60 -28.52 6.21
N GLU A 48 -2.83 -28.45 6.72
CA GLU A 48 -4.02 -29.09 6.14
C GLU A 48 -4.44 -28.44 4.81
N TYR A 49 -4.28 -27.12 4.68
CA TYR A 49 -4.79 -26.36 3.53
C TYR A 49 -3.75 -26.07 2.44
N ILE A 50 -2.46 -26.36 2.64
CA ILE A 50 -1.41 -26.10 1.65
C ILE A 50 -1.76 -26.71 0.29
N SER A 51 -2.04 -28.01 0.25
CA SER A 51 -2.38 -28.76 -0.98
C SER A 51 -3.88 -28.94 -1.22
N ALA A 52 -4.73 -28.46 -0.30
CA ALA A 52 -6.17 -28.58 -0.43
C ALA A 52 -6.72 -27.70 -1.57
N PRO A 53 -7.79 -28.12 -2.28
CA PRO A 53 -8.52 -27.27 -3.21
C PRO A 53 -9.05 -25.99 -2.54
N TRP A 54 -9.32 -24.97 -3.35
CA TRP A 54 -9.95 -23.75 -2.86
C TRP A 54 -11.33 -24.06 -2.25
N SER A 55 -11.48 -23.69 -0.98
CA SER A 55 -12.73 -23.79 -0.22
C SER A 55 -12.89 -22.56 0.66
N PHE A 56 -14.11 -22.31 1.14
CA PHE A 56 -14.34 -21.21 2.08
C PHE A 56 -13.50 -21.36 3.37
N ALA A 57 -13.27 -22.60 3.81
CA ALA A 57 -12.41 -22.90 4.95
C ALA A 57 -10.95 -22.50 4.68
N LYS A 58 -10.40 -22.86 3.51
CA LYS A 58 -9.05 -22.45 3.07
C LYS A 58 -8.91 -20.93 2.94
N PHE A 59 -9.96 -20.23 2.51
CA PHE A 59 -9.97 -18.77 2.45
C PHE A 59 -9.93 -18.13 3.85
N LEU A 60 -10.72 -18.65 4.81
CA LEU A 60 -10.67 -18.18 6.19
C LEU A 60 -9.33 -18.46 6.86
N ASP A 61 -8.73 -19.61 6.54
CA ASP A 61 -7.38 -19.96 6.99
C ASP A 61 -6.33 -18.98 6.47
N LEU A 62 -6.37 -18.62 5.18
CA LEU A 62 -5.50 -17.59 4.61
C LEU A 62 -5.58 -16.26 5.37
N LEU A 63 -6.80 -15.78 5.66
CA LEU A 63 -6.98 -14.51 6.39
C LEU A 63 -6.36 -14.52 7.79
N LYS A 64 -6.28 -15.69 8.44
CA LYS A 64 -5.65 -15.86 9.76
C LYS A 64 -4.13 -15.85 9.72
N HIS A 65 -3.51 -16.09 8.56
CA HIS A 65 -2.05 -16.19 8.42
C HIS A 65 -1.44 -15.01 7.64
N VAL A 66 -2.20 -14.38 6.73
CA VAL A 66 -1.69 -13.31 5.86
C VAL A 66 -1.42 -11.98 6.59
N TRP A 67 -1.92 -11.81 7.82
CA TRP A 67 -1.93 -10.52 8.52
C TRP A 67 -0.53 -9.96 8.79
N ILE A 68 0.51 -10.78 8.99
CA ILE A 68 1.88 -10.30 9.25
C ILE A 68 2.44 -9.57 8.03
N GLY A 69 2.36 -10.21 6.86
CA GLY A 69 2.77 -9.59 5.60
C GLY A 69 1.94 -8.35 5.28
N VAL A 70 0.63 -8.40 5.57
CA VAL A 70 -0.26 -7.26 5.38
C VAL A 70 0.09 -6.09 6.32
N LEU A 71 0.39 -6.33 7.59
CA LEU A 71 0.79 -5.29 8.53
C LEU A 71 2.10 -4.62 8.12
N ALA A 72 3.07 -5.39 7.62
CA ALA A 72 4.33 -4.85 7.12
C ALA A 72 4.10 -3.87 5.95
N VAL A 73 3.27 -4.27 4.99
CA VAL A 73 2.91 -3.44 3.83
C VAL A 73 2.05 -2.24 4.22
N ILE A 74 1.10 -2.42 5.15
CA ILE A 74 0.26 -1.32 5.65
C ILE A 74 1.12 -0.27 6.37
N ALA A 75 2.10 -0.69 7.18
CA ALA A 75 2.94 0.23 7.94
C ALA A 75 3.71 1.20 7.02
N THR A 76 4.34 0.69 5.97
CA THR A 76 5.06 1.51 4.99
C THR A 76 4.12 2.33 4.10
N GLY A 77 3.03 1.73 3.61
CA GLY A 77 2.03 2.42 2.79
C GLY A 77 1.36 3.58 3.54
N THR A 78 1.02 3.40 4.81
CA THR A 78 0.37 4.43 5.63
C THR A 78 1.31 5.62 5.86
N ALA A 79 2.60 5.39 6.06
CA ALA A 79 3.58 6.46 6.22
C ALA A 79 3.69 7.34 4.96
N TRP A 80 3.65 6.73 3.77
CA TRP A 80 3.61 7.45 2.50
C TRP A 80 2.32 8.26 2.36
N VAL A 81 1.15 7.64 2.58
CA VAL A 81 -0.16 8.31 2.50
C VAL A 81 -0.23 9.50 3.45
N MET A 82 0.22 9.35 4.70
CA MET A 82 0.23 10.43 5.68
C MET A 82 1.09 11.61 5.23
N ARG A 83 2.29 11.34 4.68
CA ARG A 83 3.20 12.38 4.20
C ARG A 83 2.61 13.16 3.03
N VAL A 84 2.08 12.44 2.05
CA VAL A 84 1.45 13.03 0.86
C VAL A 84 0.21 13.83 1.26
N MET A 85 -0.66 13.26 2.11
CA MET A 85 -1.85 13.95 2.60
C MET A 85 -1.50 15.23 3.35
N ARG A 86 -0.48 15.20 4.22
CA ARG A 86 -0.03 16.37 4.97
C ARG A 86 0.47 17.47 4.02
N GLY A 87 1.32 17.12 3.05
CA GLY A 87 1.84 18.07 2.06
C GLY A 87 0.70 18.71 1.26
N ASN A 88 -0.20 17.89 0.73
CA ASN A 88 -1.35 18.38 -0.03
C ASN A 88 -2.28 19.26 0.81
N LEU A 89 -2.58 18.84 2.04
CA LEU A 89 -3.47 19.60 2.92
C LEU A 89 -2.88 20.96 3.29
N LEU A 90 -1.58 21.03 3.57
CA LEU A 90 -0.90 22.30 3.87
C LEU A 90 -0.92 23.24 2.65
N ASN A 91 -0.65 22.73 1.45
CA ASN A 91 -0.74 23.51 0.22
C ASN A 91 -2.17 24.04 -0.01
N VAL A 92 -3.18 23.19 0.19
CA VAL A 92 -4.58 23.55 0.01
C VAL A 92 -5.02 24.60 1.03
N LEU A 93 -4.63 24.46 2.30
CA LEU A 93 -4.99 25.40 3.36
C LEU A 93 -4.37 26.80 3.16
N GLY A 94 -3.27 26.90 2.40
CA GLY A 94 -2.64 28.15 2.00
C GLY A 94 -3.28 28.86 0.80
N SER A 95 -4.30 28.27 0.17
CA SER A 95 -4.92 28.83 -1.04
C SER A 95 -5.91 29.97 -0.79
N ASN A 96 -6.04 30.87 -1.77
CA ASN A 96 -6.93 32.04 -1.70
C ASN A 96 -8.41 31.67 -1.50
N TYR A 97 -8.87 30.51 -2.00
CA TYR A 97 -10.27 30.11 -1.82
C TYR A 97 -10.57 29.66 -0.38
N ILE A 98 -9.59 29.07 0.32
CA ILE A 98 -9.68 28.77 1.75
C ILE A 98 -9.69 30.07 2.56
N LEU A 99 -8.84 31.04 2.19
CA LEU A 99 -8.85 32.36 2.82
C LEU A 99 -10.21 33.05 2.67
N ALA A 100 -10.79 33.01 1.47
CA ALA A 100 -12.13 33.56 1.22
C ALA A 100 -13.23 32.82 2.02
N ALA A 101 -13.12 31.50 2.17
CA ALA A 101 -14.03 30.71 2.99
C ALA A 101 -13.96 31.11 4.48
N ARG A 102 -12.75 31.32 5.01
CA ARG A 102 -12.55 31.84 6.37
C ARG A 102 -13.09 33.26 6.53
N ALA A 103 -12.85 34.14 5.57
CA ALA A 103 -13.34 35.51 5.58
C ALA A 103 -14.89 35.60 5.57
N LYS A 104 -15.58 34.59 5.02
CA LYS A 104 -17.04 34.45 5.08
C LYS A 104 -17.57 33.96 6.43
N GLY A 105 -16.71 33.73 7.43
CA GLY A 105 -17.11 33.26 8.75
C GLY A 105 -17.47 31.77 8.81
N ILE A 106 -17.07 30.98 7.82
CA ILE A 106 -17.32 29.53 7.81
C ILE A 106 -16.52 28.87 8.95
N PRO A 107 -17.13 27.99 9.77
CA PRO A 107 -16.42 27.34 10.88
C PRO A 107 -15.18 26.58 10.41
N GLU A 108 -14.06 26.70 11.13
CA GLU A 108 -12.76 26.11 10.73
C GLU A 108 -12.85 24.59 10.48
N ARG A 109 -13.68 23.86 11.26
CA ARG A 109 -13.92 22.43 11.04
C ARG A 109 -14.51 22.15 9.65
N VAL A 110 -15.43 23.00 9.18
CA VAL A 110 -16.05 22.86 7.85
C VAL A 110 -15.04 23.23 6.77
N VAL A 111 -14.25 24.30 6.97
CA VAL A 111 -13.15 24.69 6.06
C VAL A 111 -12.17 23.53 5.88
N ILE A 112 -11.70 22.92 6.97
CA ILE A 112 -10.73 21.82 6.90
C ILE A 112 -11.35 20.59 6.24
N TRP A 113 -12.46 20.04 6.76
CA TRP A 113 -12.98 18.75 6.30
C TRP A 113 -13.68 18.81 4.94
N LYS A 114 -14.48 19.85 4.69
CA LYS A 114 -15.30 19.94 3.47
C LYS A 114 -14.52 20.52 2.30
N HIS A 115 -13.64 21.48 2.55
CA HIS A 115 -12.94 22.22 1.51
C HIS A 115 -11.46 21.81 1.40
N GLY A 116 -10.75 21.71 2.52
CA GLY A 116 -9.35 21.31 2.55
C GLY A 116 -9.13 19.84 2.19
N VAL A 117 -9.63 18.92 3.02
CA VAL A 117 -9.42 17.47 2.89
C VAL A 117 -9.92 16.94 1.55
N ARG A 118 -11.12 17.34 1.13
CA ARG A 118 -11.69 16.90 -0.15
C ARG A 118 -10.77 17.19 -1.34
N ASN A 119 -10.13 18.36 -1.36
CA ASN A 119 -9.21 18.73 -2.44
C ASN A 119 -7.81 18.13 -2.25
N ALA A 120 -7.34 18.01 -1.00
CA ALA A 120 -6.04 17.41 -0.69
C ALA A 120 -5.97 15.88 -0.95
N LEU A 121 -7.12 15.20 -0.92
CA LEU A 121 -7.24 13.77 -1.23
C LEU A 121 -7.10 13.46 -2.72
N HIS A 122 -7.24 14.45 -3.60
CA HIS A 122 -7.33 14.18 -5.03
C HIS A 122 -6.10 13.43 -5.60
N PRO A 123 -4.85 13.85 -5.30
CA PRO A 123 -3.66 13.11 -5.75
C PRO A 123 -3.54 11.71 -5.12
N LEU A 124 -4.08 11.51 -3.91
CA LEU A 124 -4.08 10.20 -3.25
C LEU A 124 -5.05 9.25 -3.95
N VAL A 125 -6.23 9.74 -4.32
CA VAL A 125 -7.22 8.98 -5.10
C VAL A 125 -6.66 8.59 -6.47
N MET A 126 -5.91 9.50 -7.13
CA MET A 126 -5.19 9.18 -8.37
C MET A 126 -4.17 8.05 -8.16
N ALA A 127 -3.39 8.11 -7.07
CA ALA A 127 -2.40 7.09 -6.75
C ALA A 127 -3.03 5.73 -6.37
N LEU A 128 -4.26 5.71 -5.86
CA LEU A 128 -4.98 4.45 -5.62
C LEU A 128 -5.25 3.69 -6.91
N GLY A 129 -5.44 4.38 -8.03
CA GLY A 129 -5.59 3.74 -9.33
C GLY A 129 -4.39 2.83 -9.62
N THR A 130 -3.19 3.38 -9.55
CA THR A 130 -1.96 2.64 -9.89
C THR A 130 -1.55 1.59 -8.86
N THR A 131 -2.23 1.53 -7.71
CA THR A 131 -1.98 0.53 -6.66
C THR A 131 -2.26 -0.89 -7.17
N LEU A 132 -3.22 -1.08 -8.07
CA LEU A 132 -3.51 -2.40 -8.64
C LEU A 132 -2.31 -2.97 -9.41
N ALA A 133 -1.66 -2.15 -10.24
CA ALA A 133 -0.46 -2.54 -10.97
C ALA A 133 0.71 -2.85 -10.03
N TRP A 134 0.82 -2.08 -8.94
CA TRP A 134 1.85 -2.30 -7.92
C TRP A 134 1.63 -3.61 -7.14
N LEU A 135 0.39 -3.96 -6.79
CA LEU A 135 0.06 -5.24 -6.14
C LEU A 135 0.42 -6.45 -7.01
N ILE A 136 0.23 -6.33 -8.33
CA ILE A 136 0.62 -7.37 -9.30
C ILE A 136 2.14 -7.52 -9.36
N ASN A 137 2.87 -6.41 -9.31
CA ASN A 137 4.33 -6.42 -9.27
C ASN A 137 4.83 -7.05 -7.96
N GLY A 138 4.13 -6.89 -6.84
CA GLY A 138 4.47 -7.51 -5.57
C GLY A 138 5.82 -7.02 -5.00
N PHE A 139 6.33 -7.74 -3.99
CA PHE A 139 7.54 -7.34 -3.26
C PHE A 139 8.54 -8.46 -3.20
N THR A 140 9.50 -8.49 -4.13
CA THR A 140 10.43 -9.63 -4.24
C THR A 140 11.22 -9.87 -2.95
N ILE A 141 11.85 -8.83 -2.37
CA ILE A 141 12.69 -8.99 -1.18
C ILE A 141 11.83 -9.37 0.04
N THR A 142 10.70 -8.69 0.24
CA THR A 142 9.80 -8.97 1.36
C THR A 142 9.23 -10.39 1.27
N SER A 143 8.88 -10.87 0.07
CA SER A 143 8.43 -12.25 -0.13
C SER A 143 9.54 -13.27 0.17
N VAL A 144 10.80 -12.98 -0.15
CA VAL A 144 11.93 -13.87 0.19
C VAL A 144 12.14 -13.92 1.71
N VAL A 145 12.11 -12.76 2.38
CA VAL A 145 12.34 -12.66 3.83
C VAL A 145 11.24 -13.35 4.64
N LEU A 146 10.00 -13.26 4.17
CA LEU A 146 8.85 -13.91 4.80
C LEU A 146 8.60 -15.35 4.30
N ASP A 147 9.46 -15.88 3.43
CA ASP A 147 9.32 -17.19 2.78
C ASP A 147 7.94 -17.40 2.11
N LEU A 148 7.41 -16.34 1.48
CA LEU A 148 6.09 -16.35 0.87
C LEU A 148 6.12 -17.00 -0.52
N PRO A 149 5.21 -17.94 -0.82
CA PRO A 149 5.11 -18.58 -2.12
C PRO A 149 4.44 -17.64 -3.14
N THR A 150 5.19 -16.65 -3.61
CA THR A 150 4.72 -15.63 -4.55
C THR A 150 5.31 -15.81 -5.94
N ILE A 151 4.67 -15.22 -6.95
CA ILE A 151 5.21 -15.22 -8.31
C ILE A 151 6.63 -14.62 -8.37
N GLN A 152 6.94 -13.69 -7.46
CA GLN A 152 8.23 -13.03 -7.38
C GLN A 152 9.35 -13.93 -6.85
N THR A 153 9.07 -14.83 -5.90
CA THR A 153 10.08 -15.80 -5.44
C THR A 153 10.35 -16.84 -6.52
N VAL A 154 9.33 -17.26 -7.29
CA VAL A 154 9.50 -18.13 -8.46
C VAL A 154 10.32 -17.44 -9.56
N TYR A 155 10.03 -16.18 -9.87
CA TYR A 155 10.77 -15.39 -10.85
C TYR A 155 12.25 -15.22 -10.46
N LEU A 156 12.51 -14.90 -9.19
CA LEU A 156 13.87 -14.77 -8.68
C LEU A 156 14.64 -16.08 -8.81
N ASN A 157 14.02 -17.21 -8.43
CA ASN A 157 14.63 -18.52 -8.56
C ASN A 157 14.93 -18.88 -10.02
N ALA A 158 13.99 -18.62 -10.94
CA ALA A 158 14.22 -18.83 -12.36
C ALA A 158 15.39 -17.99 -12.88
N THR A 159 15.50 -16.74 -12.43
CA THR A 159 16.60 -15.84 -12.78
C THR A 159 17.95 -16.35 -12.26
N LEU A 160 18.01 -16.78 -11.00
CA LEU A 160 19.21 -17.33 -10.38
C LEU A 160 19.66 -18.65 -11.03
N GLN A 161 18.72 -19.48 -11.46
CA GLN A 161 18.97 -20.74 -12.15
C GLN A 161 19.22 -20.57 -13.66
N GLN A 162 19.16 -19.33 -14.16
CA GLN A 162 19.24 -19.01 -15.58
C GLN A 162 18.21 -19.78 -16.43
N ASP A 163 17.05 -20.08 -15.85
CA ASP A 163 15.92 -20.63 -16.59
C ASP A 163 15.24 -19.49 -17.36
N VAL A 164 15.79 -19.20 -18.55
CA VAL A 164 15.33 -18.12 -19.42
C VAL A 164 13.89 -18.33 -19.88
N PHE A 165 13.44 -19.58 -20.02
CA PHE A 165 12.06 -19.88 -20.43
C PHE A 165 11.07 -19.54 -19.33
N LEU A 166 11.28 -20.07 -18.12
CA LEU A 166 10.41 -19.79 -16.99
C LEU A 166 10.44 -18.31 -16.60
N GLY A 167 11.65 -17.73 -16.50
CA GLY A 167 11.83 -16.31 -16.18
C GLY A 167 11.18 -15.39 -17.22
N GLY A 168 11.38 -15.68 -18.51
CA GLY A 168 10.78 -14.93 -19.61
C GLY A 168 9.25 -15.01 -19.63
N THR A 169 8.68 -16.20 -19.42
CA THR A 169 7.22 -16.38 -19.33
C THR A 169 6.63 -15.59 -18.18
N ILE A 170 7.24 -15.65 -16.99
CA ILE A 170 6.77 -14.91 -15.82
C ILE A 170 6.87 -13.40 -16.07
N LEU A 171 7.97 -12.92 -16.66
CA LEU A 171 8.16 -11.50 -16.97
C LEU A 171 7.09 -10.98 -17.92
N ILE A 172 6.81 -11.71 -19.00
CA ILE A 172 5.74 -11.35 -19.96
C ILE A 172 4.37 -11.35 -19.26
N LEU A 173 4.09 -12.37 -18.44
CA LEU A 173 2.84 -12.47 -17.70
C LEU A 173 2.65 -11.29 -16.73
N ILE A 174 3.69 -10.94 -15.96
CA ILE A 174 3.68 -9.76 -15.09
C ILE A 174 3.46 -8.49 -15.92
N GLY A 175 4.15 -8.35 -17.06
CA GLY A 175 3.98 -7.20 -17.95
C GLY A 175 2.54 -7.04 -18.45
N VAL A 176 1.91 -8.13 -18.91
CA VAL A 176 0.51 -8.12 -19.35
C VAL A 176 -0.43 -7.76 -18.19
N LEU A 177 -0.22 -8.34 -17.01
CA LEU A 177 -1.04 -8.04 -15.83
C LEU A 177 -0.88 -6.58 -15.37
N VAL A 178 0.34 -6.03 -15.42
CA VAL A 178 0.62 -4.61 -15.11
C VAL A 178 -0.08 -3.70 -16.11
N LEU A 179 -0.05 -4.02 -17.42
CA LEU A 179 -0.77 -3.27 -18.44
C LEU A 179 -2.27 -3.27 -18.19
N ILE A 180 -2.86 -4.44 -17.88
CA ILE A 180 -4.27 -4.57 -17.54
C ILE A 180 -4.59 -3.76 -16.27
N GLY A 181 -3.79 -3.92 -15.22
CA GLY A 181 -3.99 -3.23 -13.95
C GLY A 181 -3.91 -1.71 -14.08
N THR A 182 -2.98 -1.21 -14.90
CA THR A 182 -2.83 0.22 -15.18
C THR A 182 -3.98 0.74 -16.05
N LEU A 183 -4.41 -0.01 -17.06
CA LEU A 183 -5.58 0.38 -17.86
C LEU A 183 -6.85 0.47 -17.00
N LEU A 184 -7.07 -0.50 -16.10
CA LEU A 184 -8.18 -0.47 -15.15
C LEU A 184 -8.07 0.72 -14.20
N ALA A 185 -6.86 1.04 -13.74
CA ALA A 185 -6.60 2.22 -12.92
C ALA A 185 -7.03 3.52 -13.60
N ASP A 186 -6.61 3.70 -14.85
CA ASP A 186 -6.88 4.91 -15.64
C ASP A 186 -8.38 5.05 -15.92
N ILE A 187 -9.07 3.94 -16.24
CA ILE A 187 -10.52 3.93 -16.43
C ILE A 187 -11.25 4.29 -15.14
N LEU A 188 -10.87 3.68 -14.01
CA LEU A 188 -11.45 3.98 -12.70
C LEU A 188 -11.24 5.46 -12.34
N LEU A 189 -10.07 5.99 -12.64
CA LEU A 189 -9.74 7.38 -12.37
C LEU A 189 -10.56 8.34 -13.24
N ALA A 190 -10.66 8.08 -14.56
CA ALA A 190 -11.48 8.87 -15.49
C ALA A 190 -12.99 8.80 -15.20
N TRP A 191 -13.44 7.74 -14.53
CA TRP A 191 -14.81 7.63 -14.03
C TRP A 191 -15.03 8.42 -12.74
N LEU A 192 -14.06 8.38 -11.81
CA LEU A 192 -14.17 8.98 -10.49
C LEU A 192 -13.92 10.50 -10.50
N ASP A 193 -13.02 10.99 -11.36
CA ASP A 193 -12.75 12.42 -11.54
C ASP A 193 -13.32 12.95 -12.86
N PRO A 194 -14.46 13.68 -12.83
CA PRO A 194 -15.03 14.29 -14.02
C PRO A 194 -14.19 15.45 -14.59
N ARG A 195 -13.14 15.92 -13.89
CA ARG A 195 -12.27 17.02 -14.38
C ARG A 195 -11.30 16.57 -15.46
N ILE A 196 -10.93 15.29 -15.47
CA ILE A 196 -10.07 14.68 -16.49
C ILE A 196 -10.75 14.67 -17.87
N ARG A 197 -12.08 14.84 -17.92
CA ARG A 197 -12.89 14.83 -19.16
C ARG A 197 -12.92 16.16 -19.91
N PHE A 198 -12.33 17.23 -19.36
CA PHE A 198 -12.41 18.59 -19.91
C PHE A 198 -11.09 19.14 -20.48
N GLU A 199 -10.09 18.29 -20.71
CA GLU A 199 -8.90 18.63 -21.52
C GLU A 199 -8.89 17.84 -22.84
#